data_AF-W7JMD3-F1
#
_entry.id   AF-W7JMD3-F1
#
_cell.length_a   1.000
_cell.length_b   1.000
_cell.length_c   1.000
_cell.angle_alpha   90.00
_cell.angle_beta   90.00
_cell.angle_gamma   90.00
#
_symmetry.space_group_name_H-M   'P 1'
#
loop_
_entity.id
_entity.type
_entity.pdbx_description
1 polymer ?
#
loop_
_entity_poly.entity_id
_entity_poly.type
_entity_poly.pdbx_seq_one_letter_code
_entity_poly.pdbx_strand_id
1 'polypeptide(L)'
;MFRFYQLIIGILLIFYFLEKYNITFCKDCADPHNCKHDCYVLEDNKQLCLCNDNEGGIDCKEKWNVCEKDCNIYGMNESCSMALCKTGKCVPTNDKPYYKCECGDFFKGKNCEIENNPCSFPETNPCLNGTCIFIIKLNRIICKCNNGWTQKDMQSATMLNWGNEKVEVPPPCDLTYAMWWIIYIISVLVLFLCCCNICFEFFSNSLLSYFSLFKGTKKD
;
A
#
# COMPACT_ATOMS: atom_id res chain seq x y z
N MET A 1 -0.83 -58.88 -57.80
CA MET A 1 0.57 -58.63 -57.36
C MET A 1 0.76 -57.21 -56.81
N PHE A 2 0.35 -56.15 -57.53
CA PHE A 2 0.52 -54.75 -57.11
C PHE A 2 -0.19 -54.34 -55.80
N ARG A 3 -1.42 -54.80 -55.55
CA ARG A 3 -2.16 -54.52 -54.30
C ARG A 3 -1.53 -55.14 -53.05
N PHE A 4 -0.86 -56.29 -53.21
CA PHE A 4 -0.17 -56.95 -52.09
C PHE A 4 1.07 -56.17 -51.66
N TYR A 5 1.78 -55.59 -52.63
CA TYR A 5 2.97 -54.79 -52.39
C TYR A 5 2.64 -53.46 -51.68
N GLN A 6 1.51 -52.82 -52.03
CA GLN A 6 1.04 -51.63 -51.32
C GLN A 6 0.63 -51.91 -49.87
N LEU A 7 0.02 -53.07 -49.60
CA LEU A 7 -0.32 -53.51 -48.24
C LEU A 7 0.94 -53.72 -47.39
N ILE A 8 1.97 -54.34 -47.95
CA ILE A 8 3.25 -54.58 -47.26
C ILE A 8 3.96 -53.25 -46.95
N ILE A 9 4.00 -52.31 -47.91
CA ILE A 9 4.58 -50.98 -47.68
C ILE A 9 3.81 -50.22 -46.59
N GLY A 10 2.48 -50.28 -46.60
CA GLY A 10 1.65 -49.65 -45.57
C GLY A 10 1.92 -50.19 -44.17
N ILE A 11 2.03 -51.52 -44.03
CA ILE A 11 2.36 -52.17 -42.75
C ILE A 11 3.77 -51.78 -42.28
N LEU A 12 4.77 -51.79 -43.17
CA LEU A 12 6.14 -51.37 -42.84
C LEU A 12 6.22 -49.90 -42.41
N LEU A 13 5.45 -49.01 -43.04
CA LEU A 13 5.37 -47.61 -42.62
C LEU A 13 4.71 -47.47 -41.24
N ILE A 14 3.65 -48.21 -40.95
CA ILE A 14 3.00 -48.20 -39.63
C ILE A 14 3.97 -48.69 -38.55
N PHE A 15 4.69 -49.78 -38.78
CA PHE A 15 5.73 -50.26 -37.84
C PHE A 15 6.87 -49.24 -37.67
N TYR A 16 7.33 -48.62 -38.75
CA TYR A 16 8.32 -47.53 -38.69
C TYR A 16 7.82 -46.33 -37.88
N PHE A 17 6.52 -45.99 -37.99
CA PHE A 17 5.90 -44.95 -37.17
C PHE A 17 5.78 -45.38 -35.70
N LEU A 18 5.42 -46.63 -35.40
CA LEU A 18 5.32 -47.15 -34.03
C LEU A 18 6.68 -47.27 -33.33
N GLU A 19 7.77 -47.54 -34.04
CA GLU A 19 9.13 -47.51 -33.46
C GLU A 19 9.65 -46.08 -33.25
N LYS A 20 9.27 -45.15 -34.13
CA LYS A 20 9.75 -43.76 -34.06
C LYS A 20 9.04 -42.93 -33.00
N TYR A 21 7.79 -43.29 -32.68
CA TYR A 21 7.02 -42.70 -31.60
C TYR A 21 6.91 -43.73 -30.49
N ASN A 22 7.65 -43.54 -29.39
CA ASN A 22 7.40 -44.25 -28.13
C ASN A 22 6.01 -43.84 -27.62
N ILE A 23 4.97 -44.49 -28.14
CA ILE A 23 3.60 -44.37 -27.63
C ILE A 23 3.58 -45.20 -26.35
N THR A 24 3.98 -44.58 -25.25
CA THR A 24 3.83 -45.15 -23.91
C THR A 24 2.33 -45.24 -23.64
N PHE A 25 1.78 -46.46 -23.67
CA PHE A 25 0.41 -46.70 -23.27
C PHE A 25 0.35 -46.63 -21.73
N CYS A 26 -0.13 -45.51 -21.20
CA CYS A 26 -0.55 -45.44 -19.80
C CYS A 26 -1.71 -46.42 -19.63
N LYS A 27 -1.49 -47.48 -18.84
CA LYS A 27 -2.54 -48.43 -18.51
C LYS A 27 -3.18 -48.02 -17.20
N ASP A 28 -4.51 -48.07 -17.13
CA ASP A 28 -5.23 -47.86 -15.88
C ASP A 28 -4.81 -48.90 -14.83
N CYS A 29 -4.75 -48.48 -13.57
CA CYS A 29 -4.48 -49.36 -12.46
C CYS A 29 -5.55 -50.44 -12.31
N ALA A 30 -5.18 -51.62 -11.83
CA ALA A 30 -6.15 -52.64 -11.44
C ALA A 30 -6.79 -52.26 -10.09
N ASP A 31 -8.11 -52.34 -10.01
CA ASP A 31 -8.83 -52.13 -8.75
C ASP A 31 -8.67 -53.32 -7.80
N PRO A 32 -8.50 -53.07 -6.48
CA PRO A 32 -8.52 -51.76 -5.81
C PRO A 32 -7.15 -51.05 -5.82
N HIS A 33 -7.16 -49.72 -5.99
CA HIS A 33 -5.97 -48.86 -5.86
C HIS A 33 -6.12 -47.78 -4.77
N ASN A 34 -5.00 -47.18 -4.35
CA ASN A 34 -4.97 -46.20 -3.26
C ASN A 34 -5.23 -44.75 -3.69
N CYS A 35 -5.11 -44.41 -4.98
CA CYS A 35 -5.37 -43.08 -5.51
C CYS A 35 -6.82 -42.64 -5.26
N LYS A 36 -7.03 -41.37 -4.92
CA LYS A 36 -8.37 -40.78 -4.78
C LYS A 36 -9.11 -40.63 -6.11
N HIS A 37 -8.37 -40.30 -7.18
CA HIS A 37 -8.88 -40.09 -8.54
C HIS A 37 -8.16 -41.04 -9.51
N ASP A 38 -7.85 -40.58 -10.72
CA ASP A 38 -7.27 -41.39 -11.79
C ASP A 38 -5.91 -41.97 -11.40
N CYS A 39 -5.69 -43.26 -11.74
CA CYS A 39 -4.48 -44.02 -11.46
C CYS A 39 -3.97 -44.69 -12.73
N TYR A 40 -2.67 -44.50 -13.01
CA TYR A 40 -2.00 -45.10 -14.15
C TYR A 40 -0.76 -45.87 -13.72
N VAL A 41 -0.45 -46.96 -14.44
CA VAL A 41 0.76 -47.75 -14.25
C VAL A 41 1.74 -47.46 -15.38
N LEU A 42 2.98 -47.13 -15.01
CA LEU A 42 4.10 -46.95 -15.92
C LEU A 42 4.84 -48.28 -16.19
N GLU A 43 5.71 -48.30 -17.19
CA GLU A 43 6.46 -49.49 -17.65
C GLU A 43 7.25 -50.21 -16.53
N ASP A 44 7.61 -49.50 -15.44
CA ASP A 44 8.31 -50.03 -14.26
C ASP A 44 7.39 -50.54 -13.12
N ASN A 45 6.10 -50.80 -13.36
CA ASN A 45 5.09 -51.06 -12.31
C ASN A 45 4.94 -49.94 -11.27
N LYS A 46 5.40 -48.71 -11.58
CA LYS A 46 5.18 -47.54 -10.74
C LYS A 46 3.76 -47.03 -10.94
N GLN A 47 3.04 -46.79 -9.85
CA GLN A 47 1.71 -46.18 -9.86
C GLN A 47 1.83 -44.66 -9.82
N LEU A 48 1.10 -43.99 -10.70
CA LEU A 48 0.97 -42.54 -10.77
C LEU A 48 -0.48 -42.17 -10.51
N CYS A 49 -0.73 -41.42 -9.44
CA CYS A 49 -2.02 -40.81 -9.17
C CYS A 49 -2.06 -39.40 -9.79
N LEU A 50 -3.11 -39.09 -10.55
CA LEU A 50 -3.37 -37.74 -11.04
C LEU A 50 -4.32 -37.02 -10.09
N CYS A 51 -3.82 -35.99 -9.44
CA CYS A 51 -4.58 -35.20 -8.48
C CYS A 51 -5.36 -34.09 -9.18
N ASN A 52 -6.53 -33.74 -8.64
CA ASN A 52 -7.24 -32.55 -9.07
C ASN A 52 -6.58 -31.29 -8.53
N ASP A 53 -7.04 -30.14 -9.04
CA ASP A 53 -6.72 -28.82 -8.52
C ASP A 53 -6.86 -28.75 -6.98
N ASN A 54 -5.87 -28.17 -6.29
CA ASN A 54 -5.81 -28.02 -4.81
C ASN A 54 -5.64 -29.33 -4.01
N GLU A 55 -5.24 -30.43 -4.66
CA GLU A 55 -4.98 -31.71 -4.00
C GLU A 55 -3.55 -32.19 -4.23
N GLY A 56 -2.97 -32.80 -3.21
CA GLY A 56 -1.59 -33.26 -3.24
C GLY A 56 -1.36 -34.54 -2.43
N GLY A 57 -0.08 -34.85 -2.24
CA GLY A 57 0.36 -36.12 -1.70
C GLY A 57 0.38 -37.22 -2.76
N ILE A 58 0.98 -38.36 -2.41
CA ILE A 58 1.17 -39.49 -3.34
C ILE A 58 -0.18 -40.06 -3.82
N ASP A 59 -1.18 -40.05 -2.94
CA ASP A 59 -2.52 -40.60 -3.20
C ASP A 59 -3.61 -39.54 -3.51
N CYS A 60 -3.25 -38.26 -3.61
CA CYS A 60 -4.20 -37.15 -3.80
C CYS A 60 -5.22 -36.98 -2.65
N LYS A 61 -4.87 -37.41 -1.44
CA LYS A 61 -5.73 -37.32 -0.24
C LYS A 61 -5.47 -36.07 0.60
N GLU A 62 -4.33 -35.40 0.36
CA GLU A 62 -3.98 -34.16 1.05
C GLU A 62 -4.48 -32.94 0.26
N LYS A 63 -4.67 -31.82 0.94
CA LYS A 63 -4.89 -30.53 0.28
C LYS A 63 -3.57 -29.77 0.17
N TRP A 64 -3.46 -28.92 -0.86
CA TRP A 64 -2.34 -28.01 -0.95
C TRP A 64 -2.35 -27.00 0.18
N ASN A 65 -1.17 -26.77 0.75
CA ASN A 65 -0.90 -25.65 1.63
C ASN A 65 0.14 -24.73 0.97
N VAL A 66 -0.39 -23.83 0.13
CA VAL A 66 0.39 -22.82 -0.59
C VAL A 66 1.14 -21.88 0.36
N CYS A 67 0.63 -21.63 1.57
CA CYS A 67 1.29 -20.76 2.54
C CYS A 67 2.51 -21.41 3.22
N GLU A 68 2.66 -22.73 3.14
CA GLU A 68 3.74 -23.46 3.84
C GLU A 68 4.74 -24.10 2.88
N LYS A 69 4.26 -24.99 1.98
CA LYS A 69 5.14 -25.87 1.20
C LYS A 69 4.79 -25.95 -0.29
N ASP A 70 3.54 -25.68 -0.66
CA ASP A 70 3.05 -25.89 -2.02
C ASP A 70 3.03 -24.59 -2.85
N CYS A 71 3.94 -23.63 -2.55
CA CYS A 71 3.98 -22.33 -3.24
C CYS A 71 4.72 -22.33 -4.59
N ASN A 72 5.44 -23.39 -4.93
CA ASN A 72 6.20 -23.50 -6.18
C ASN A 72 7.19 -22.33 -6.42
N ILE A 73 7.79 -21.82 -5.34
CA ILE A 73 8.82 -20.77 -5.38
C ILE A 73 10.18 -21.43 -5.14
N TYR A 74 11.08 -21.35 -6.12
CA TYR A 74 12.42 -21.92 -6.04
C TYR A 74 13.48 -20.83 -5.85
N GLY A 75 14.58 -21.16 -5.16
CA GLY A 75 15.74 -20.27 -5.02
C GLY A 75 15.62 -19.18 -3.95
N MET A 76 14.62 -19.26 -3.07
CA MET A 76 14.49 -18.41 -1.89
C MET A 76 14.75 -19.19 -0.60
N ASN A 77 15.36 -18.53 0.39
CA ASN A 77 15.61 -19.08 1.73
C ASN A 77 14.51 -18.68 2.74
N GLU A 78 13.43 -18.06 2.25
CA GLU A 78 12.32 -17.57 3.08
C GLU A 78 11.12 -18.53 3.00
N SER A 79 10.23 -18.47 4.01
CA SER A 79 8.99 -19.23 4.03
C SER A 79 8.05 -18.80 2.89
N CYS A 80 7.26 -19.73 2.34
CA CYS A 80 6.21 -19.45 1.36
C CYS A 80 5.29 -18.30 1.80
N SER A 81 4.92 -18.25 3.09
CA SER A 81 4.06 -17.18 3.63
C SER A 81 4.67 -15.78 3.47
N MET A 82 5.98 -15.65 3.74
CA MET A 82 6.70 -14.38 3.60
C MET A 82 6.91 -14.01 2.13
N ALA A 83 7.26 -15.00 1.30
CA ALA A 83 7.46 -14.78 -0.13
C ALA A 83 6.16 -14.35 -0.85
N LEU A 84 5.01 -14.89 -0.43
CA LEU A 84 3.70 -14.57 -1.01
C LEU A 84 3.09 -13.28 -0.43
N CYS A 85 3.17 -13.07 0.88
CA CYS A 85 2.43 -12.01 1.57
C CYS A 85 3.32 -10.93 2.20
N LYS A 86 4.63 -10.92 1.95
CA LYS A 86 5.61 -10.04 2.62
C LYS A 86 5.47 -10.09 4.14
N THR A 87 4.92 -9.04 4.74
CA THR A 87 4.70 -8.89 6.20
C THR A 87 3.29 -9.29 6.63
N GLY A 88 2.39 -9.54 5.68
CA GLY A 88 1.01 -9.96 5.93
C GLY A 88 0.91 -11.44 6.27
N LYS A 89 -0.24 -11.81 6.85
CA LYS A 89 -0.55 -13.20 7.18
C LYS A 89 -1.07 -13.93 5.95
N CYS A 90 -0.41 -15.02 5.57
CA CYS A 90 -0.90 -15.90 4.51
C CYS A 90 -1.99 -16.82 5.04
N VAL A 91 -3.10 -16.92 4.30
CA VAL A 91 -4.22 -17.81 4.63
C VAL A 91 -4.54 -18.69 3.41
N PRO A 92 -4.47 -20.02 3.52
CA PRO A 92 -4.83 -20.91 2.42
C PRO A 92 -6.32 -20.82 2.11
N THR A 93 -6.68 -20.94 0.82
CA THR A 93 -8.07 -20.86 0.35
C THR A 93 -8.38 -22.00 -0.61
N ASN A 94 -9.66 -22.27 -0.87
CA ASN A 94 -10.06 -23.33 -1.80
C ASN A 94 -10.10 -22.87 -3.26
N ASP A 95 -10.03 -21.57 -3.53
CA ASP A 95 -10.18 -20.98 -4.85
C ASP A 95 -8.83 -20.47 -5.36
N LYS A 96 -8.57 -20.56 -6.67
CA LYS A 96 -7.34 -20.05 -7.28
C LYS A 96 -7.13 -18.57 -6.89
N PRO A 97 -5.94 -18.19 -6.36
CA PRO A 97 -4.66 -18.91 -6.41
C PRO A 97 -4.35 -19.83 -5.19
N TYR A 98 -5.37 -20.25 -4.45
CA TYR A 98 -5.32 -21.12 -3.25
C TYR A 98 -4.68 -20.49 -2.01
N TYR A 99 -4.53 -19.17 -2.02
CA TYR A 99 -4.18 -18.38 -0.85
C TYR A 99 -4.77 -16.97 -0.96
N LYS A 100 -4.83 -16.30 0.18
CA LYS A 100 -5.06 -14.86 0.31
C LYS A 100 -4.09 -14.29 1.34
N CYS A 101 -3.76 -13.01 1.21
CA CYS A 101 -2.94 -12.31 2.19
C CYS A 101 -3.80 -11.36 3.03
N GLU A 102 -3.64 -11.41 4.34
CA GLU A 102 -4.22 -10.47 5.30
C GLU A 102 -3.12 -9.48 5.72
N CYS A 103 -3.11 -8.29 5.10
CA CYS A 103 -1.98 -7.35 5.13
C CYS A 103 -1.83 -6.52 6.40
N GLY A 104 -2.82 -6.54 7.28
CA GLY A 104 -2.91 -5.59 8.39
C GLY A 104 -3.21 -4.17 7.91
N ASP A 105 -3.00 -3.18 8.78
CA ASP A 105 -3.46 -1.81 8.53
C ASP A 105 -2.47 -0.97 7.70
N PHE A 106 -1.18 -1.30 7.73
CA PHE A 106 -0.12 -0.50 7.09
C PHE A 106 0.29 -0.95 5.69
N PHE A 107 -0.32 -2.01 5.16
CA PHE A 107 -0.03 -2.54 3.83
C PHE A 107 -1.31 -2.91 3.10
N LYS A 108 -1.27 -2.88 1.76
CA LYS A 108 -2.38 -3.27 0.89
C LYS A 108 -1.85 -3.93 -0.39
N GLY A 109 -2.77 -4.33 -1.25
CA GLY A 109 -2.47 -5.10 -2.47
C GLY A 109 -2.80 -6.57 -2.27
N LYS A 110 -2.69 -7.35 -3.35
CA LYS A 110 -3.05 -8.77 -3.33
C LYS A 110 -2.09 -9.59 -2.43
N ASN A 111 -0.84 -9.14 -2.40
CA ASN A 111 0.31 -9.77 -1.76
C ASN A 111 0.94 -8.86 -0.70
N CYS A 112 0.18 -7.87 -0.21
CA CYS A 112 0.65 -6.86 0.75
C CYS A 112 1.88 -6.08 0.27
N GLU A 113 1.96 -5.87 -1.04
CA GLU A 113 3.13 -5.33 -1.70
C GLU A 113 3.20 -3.81 -1.66
N ILE A 114 2.08 -3.14 -1.38
CA ILE A 114 1.92 -1.69 -1.40
C ILE A 114 1.87 -1.18 0.03
N GLU A 115 2.73 -0.22 0.38
CA GLU A 115 2.62 0.48 1.66
C GLU A 115 1.33 1.32 1.70
N ASN A 116 0.65 1.24 2.84
CA ASN A 116 -0.59 1.97 3.10
C ASN A 116 -0.53 2.55 4.50
N ASN A 117 0.33 3.54 4.69
CA ASN A 117 0.49 4.26 5.94
C ASN A 117 0.21 5.77 5.71
N PRO A 118 0.14 6.59 6.77
CA PRO A 118 -0.16 8.02 6.61
C PRO A 118 0.81 8.79 5.72
N CYS A 119 2.06 8.33 5.59
CA CYS A 119 3.07 8.92 4.70
C CYS A 119 3.01 8.41 3.26
N SER A 120 2.20 7.38 2.94
CA SER A 120 2.19 6.74 1.63
C SER A 120 1.58 7.61 0.52
N PHE A 121 0.68 8.54 0.86
CA PHE A 121 0.02 9.42 -0.10
C PHE A 121 0.20 10.89 0.29
N PRO A 122 0.42 11.81 -0.67
CA PRO A 122 0.54 13.24 -0.40
C PRO A 122 -0.68 13.82 0.31
N GLU A 123 -1.88 13.35 -0.03
CA GLU A 123 -3.15 13.84 0.52
C GLU A 123 -3.35 13.47 2.00
N THR A 124 -2.73 12.38 2.45
CA THR A 124 -2.80 11.92 3.84
C THR A 124 -1.59 12.33 4.68
N ASN A 125 -0.61 13.00 4.07
CA ASN A 125 0.65 13.35 4.70
C ASN A 125 0.42 14.41 5.81
N PRO A 126 0.63 14.08 7.10
CA PRO A 126 0.40 15.00 8.20
C PRO A 126 1.47 16.09 8.35
N CYS A 127 2.61 15.98 7.65
CA CYS A 127 3.73 16.89 7.81
C CYS A 127 3.59 18.22 7.05
N LEU A 128 2.57 18.36 6.19
CA LEU A 128 2.37 19.52 5.32
C LEU A 128 3.64 19.87 4.52
N ASN A 129 4.35 20.94 4.90
CA ASN A 129 5.57 21.41 4.26
C ASN A 129 6.83 20.66 4.72
N GLY A 130 6.73 19.34 4.83
CA GLY A 130 7.82 18.48 5.26
C GLY A 130 7.73 17.08 4.67
N THR A 131 8.88 16.41 4.62
CA THR A 131 8.97 14.99 4.27
C THR A 131 8.47 14.14 5.43
N CYS A 132 7.51 13.25 5.14
CA CYS A 132 6.94 12.32 6.10
C CYS A 132 7.73 11.01 6.13
N ILE A 133 8.07 10.56 7.33
CA ILE A 133 8.79 9.31 7.57
C ILE A 133 8.01 8.50 8.60
N PHE A 134 7.47 7.35 8.21
CA PHE A 134 6.74 6.46 9.11
C PHE A 134 7.64 5.36 9.66
N ILE A 135 7.67 5.21 10.99
CA ILE A 135 8.39 4.16 11.70
C ILE A 135 7.39 3.12 12.17
N ILE A 136 7.23 2.05 11.38
CA ILE A 136 6.25 0.98 11.61
C ILE A 136 6.39 0.38 13.02
N LYS A 137 7.61 0.06 13.47
CA LYS A 137 7.84 -0.60 14.78
C LYS A 137 7.39 0.23 15.99
N LEU A 138 7.27 1.55 15.83
CA LEU A 138 6.89 2.47 16.89
C LEU A 138 5.50 3.07 16.66
N ASN A 139 4.85 2.74 15.54
CA ASN A 139 3.66 3.43 15.05
C ASN A 139 3.82 4.96 15.14
N ARG A 140 4.96 5.50 14.71
CA ARG A 140 5.29 6.92 14.89
C ARG A 140 5.71 7.57 13.58
N ILE A 141 5.33 8.83 13.40
CA ILE A 141 5.74 9.66 12.26
C ILE A 141 6.84 10.64 12.70
N ILE A 142 7.79 10.86 11.79
CA ILE A 142 8.77 11.94 11.87
C ILE A 142 8.55 12.85 10.67
N CYS A 143 8.47 14.16 10.92
CA CYS A 143 8.39 15.17 9.88
C CYS A 143 9.75 15.85 9.74
N LYS A 144 10.36 15.75 8.56
CA LYS A 144 11.55 16.53 8.21
C LYS A 144 11.09 17.76 7.44
N CYS A 145 11.07 18.92 8.11
CA CYS A 145 10.59 20.15 7.48
C CYS A 145 11.49 20.62 6.33
N ASN A 146 10.86 21.18 5.30
CA ASN A 146 11.56 21.83 4.21
C ASN A 146 12.19 23.15 4.67
N ASN A 147 13.12 23.70 3.87
CA ASN A 147 13.79 24.96 4.20
C ASN A 147 12.78 26.09 4.45
N GLY A 148 12.95 26.81 5.58
CA GLY A 148 12.05 27.90 5.98
C GLY A 148 10.82 27.46 6.79
N TRP A 149 10.64 26.16 7.04
CA TRP A 149 9.55 25.61 7.85
C TRP A 149 10.08 24.97 9.14
N THR A 150 9.31 25.05 10.23
CA THR A 150 9.69 24.50 11.54
C THR A 150 8.49 23.80 12.19
N GLN A 151 8.78 22.85 13.09
CA GLN A 151 7.74 22.27 13.96
C GLN A 151 7.63 23.13 15.22
N LYS A 152 6.42 23.27 15.77
CA LYS A 152 6.23 23.94 17.06
C LYS A 152 6.55 22.98 18.19
N ASP A 153 7.65 23.23 18.90
CA ASP A 153 8.13 22.39 20.01
C ASP A 153 7.15 22.32 21.21
N MET A 154 6.20 23.26 21.31
CA MET A 154 5.19 23.31 22.40
C MET A 154 3.92 22.50 22.14
N GLN A 155 3.75 21.89 20.97
CA GLN A 155 2.58 21.07 20.67
C GLN A 155 2.87 19.60 20.93
N SER A 156 2.03 18.95 21.74
CA SER A 156 2.11 17.51 21.99
C SER A 156 1.76 16.73 20.73
N ALA A 157 2.39 15.56 20.57
CA ALA A 157 2.03 14.64 19.50
C ALA A 157 0.56 14.21 19.62
N THR A 158 -0.10 14.03 18.48
CA THR A 158 -1.49 13.60 18.38
C THR A 158 -1.55 12.15 17.89
N MET A 159 -2.59 11.42 18.26
CA MET A 159 -2.81 10.06 17.78
C MET A 159 -3.76 10.07 16.57
N LEU A 160 -3.28 9.58 15.44
CA LEU A 160 -4.06 9.34 14.22
C LEU A 160 -4.53 7.88 14.22
N ASN A 161 -5.84 7.66 14.05
CA ASN A 161 -6.36 6.30 13.85
C ASN A 161 -6.11 5.89 12.39
N TRP A 162 -5.55 4.69 12.20
CA TRP A 162 -5.28 4.13 10.88
C TRP A 162 -5.67 2.64 10.86
N GLY A 163 -6.86 2.36 10.33
CA GLY A 163 -7.48 1.04 10.51
C GLY A 163 -7.77 0.79 11.99
N ASN A 164 -7.24 -0.31 12.53
CA ASN A 164 -7.32 -0.65 13.95
C ASN A 164 -6.12 -0.15 14.76
N GLU A 165 -5.07 0.34 14.10
CA GLU A 165 -3.88 0.88 14.72
C GLU A 165 -4.00 2.37 15.05
N LYS A 166 -3.18 2.82 16.02
CA LYS A 166 -3.02 4.24 16.36
C LYS A 166 -1.59 4.67 16.11
N VAL A 167 -1.43 5.74 15.34
CA VAL A 167 -0.14 6.30 14.93
C VAL A 167 0.11 7.62 15.65
N GLU A 168 1.25 7.74 16.31
CA GLU A 168 1.72 8.98 16.91
C GLU A 168 2.23 9.93 15.82
N VAL A 169 1.63 11.12 15.76
CA VAL A 169 1.89 12.15 14.73
C VAL A 169 2.38 13.42 15.40
N PRO A 170 3.57 13.94 15.00
CA PRO A 170 4.09 15.19 15.56
C PRO A 170 3.36 16.39 14.94
N PRO A 171 3.53 17.60 15.50
CA PRO A 171 2.99 18.82 14.93
C PRO A 171 3.43 19.03 13.48
N PRO A 172 2.56 19.55 12.59
CA PRO A 172 2.90 19.78 11.19
C PRO A 172 3.99 20.86 11.06
N CYS A 173 4.71 20.85 9.92
CA CYS A 173 5.67 21.89 9.58
C CYS A 173 4.93 23.16 9.14
N ASP A 174 5.00 24.21 9.96
CA ASP A 174 4.31 25.48 9.76
C ASP A 174 5.29 26.66 9.92
N LEU A 175 4.93 27.83 9.39
CA LEU A 175 5.70 29.06 9.57
C LEU A 175 5.47 29.56 10.99
N THR A 176 6.50 29.45 11.83
CA THR A 176 6.46 29.99 13.18
C THR A 176 6.42 31.53 13.14
N TYR A 177 5.25 32.06 13.48
CA TYR A 177 5.00 33.41 14.03
C TYR A 177 5.09 34.64 13.13
N ALA A 178 5.62 34.58 11.89
CA ALA A 178 5.65 35.79 11.04
C ALA A 178 4.24 36.39 10.83
N MET A 179 3.23 35.55 10.57
CA MET A 179 1.86 36.04 10.29
C MET A 179 1.18 36.69 11.51
N TRP A 180 1.33 36.12 12.70
CA TRP A 180 0.70 36.67 13.91
C TRP A 180 1.37 37.97 14.36
N TRP A 181 2.70 38.07 14.18
CA TRP A 181 3.43 39.32 14.42
C TRP A 181 3.04 40.39 13.41
N ILE A 182 2.88 40.05 12.13
CA ILE A 182 2.41 41.01 11.10
C ILE A 182 0.99 41.49 11.42
N ILE A 183 0.07 40.59 11.80
CA ILE A 183 -1.29 40.97 12.20
C ILE A 183 -1.28 41.87 13.44
N TYR A 184 -0.45 41.56 14.44
CA TYR A 184 -0.29 42.39 15.64
C TYR A 184 0.25 43.79 15.29
N ILE A 185 1.30 43.87 14.46
CA ILE A 185 1.88 45.14 14.01
C ILE A 185 0.87 45.96 13.23
N ILE A 186 0.10 45.34 12.32
CA ILE A 186 -0.98 46.00 11.58
C ILE A 186 -2.06 46.50 12.54
N SER A 187 -2.48 45.70 13.51
CA SER A 187 -3.49 46.10 14.51
C SER A 187 -3.03 47.30 15.33
N VAL A 188 -1.75 47.33 15.76
CA VAL A 188 -1.18 48.45 16.51
C VAL A 188 -1.07 49.70 15.63
N LEU A 189 -0.66 49.57 14.37
CA LEU A 189 -0.61 50.66 13.40
C LEU A 189 -1.99 51.27 13.14
N VAL A 190 -3.02 50.44 12.97
CA VAL A 190 -4.41 50.90 12.77
C VAL A 190 -4.91 51.66 14.00
N LEU A 191 -4.66 51.14 15.21
CA LEU A 191 -5.01 51.83 16.46
C LEU A 191 -4.28 53.18 16.59
N PHE A 192 -2.99 53.22 16.27
CA PHE A 192 -2.20 54.45 16.29
C PHE A 192 -2.75 55.49 15.30
N LEU A 193 -3.06 55.10 14.07
CA LEU A 193 -3.64 55.98 13.05
C LEU A 193 -5.02 56.50 13.46
N CYS A 194 -5.87 55.66 14.07
CA CYS A 194 -7.15 56.08 14.64
C CYS A 194 -6.97 57.13 15.75
N CYS A 195 -6.04 56.90 16.68
CA CYS A 195 -5.73 57.87 17.74
C CYS A 195 -5.21 59.20 17.17
N CYS A 196 -4.33 59.15 16.15
CA CYS A 196 -3.85 60.36 15.49
C CYS A 196 -4.98 61.15 14.83
N ASN A 197 -5.90 60.50 14.12
CA ASN A 197 -7.05 61.17 13.49
C ASN A 197 -7.96 61.86 14.53
N ILE A 198 -8.25 61.20 15.65
CA ILE A 198 -9.04 61.80 16.75
C ILE A 198 -8.31 63.02 17.33
N CYS A 199 -6.99 62.94 17.53
CA CYS A 199 -6.19 64.07 17.99
C CYS A 199 -6.19 65.23 16.97
N PHE A 200 -6.08 64.95 15.66
CA PHE A 200 -6.14 65.98 14.62
C PHE A 200 -7.52 66.66 14.58
N GLU A 201 -8.62 65.94 14.76
CA GLU A 201 -9.95 66.54 14.87
C GLU A 201 -10.07 67.40 16.13
N PHE A 202 -9.51 66.98 17.26
CA PHE A 202 -9.51 67.78 18.49
C PHE A 202 -8.69 69.07 18.35
N PHE A 203 -7.49 69.00 17.77
CA PHE A 203 -6.65 70.17 17.53
C PHE A 203 -7.22 71.10 16.47
N SER A 204 -7.81 70.59 15.40
CA SER A 204 -8.45 71.42 14.37
C SER A 204 -9.70 72.15 14.89
N ASN A 205 -10.54 71.47 15.69
CA ASN A 205 -11.68 72.09 16.36
C ASN A 205 -11.26 73.13 17.41
N SER A 206 -10.19 72.86 18.16
CA SER A 206 -9.62 73.82 19.12
C SER A 206 -9.04 75.06 18.41
N LEU A 207 -8.30 74.87 17.30
CA LEU A 207 -7.75 75.96 16.49
C LEU A 207 -8.84 76.79 15.79
N LEU A 208 -9.90 76.14 15.29
CA LEU A 208 -11.10 76.82 14.76
C LEU A 208 -11.83 77.62 15.86
N SER A 209 -11.90 77.12 17.09
CA SER A 209 -12.44 77.89 18.22
C SER A 209 -11.59 79.13 18.52
N TYR A 210 -10.25 78.98 18.50
CA TYR A 210 -9.30 80.06 18.71
C TYR A 210 -9.41 81.15 17.62
N PHE A 211 -9.52 80.75 16.35
CA PHE A 211 -9.72 81.69 15.23
C PHE A 211 -11.14 82.28 15.18
N SER A 212 -12.17 81.58 15.68
CA SER A 212 -13.52 82.15 15.83
C SER A 212 -13.56 83.24 16.91
N LEU A 213 -12.75 83.12 17.96
CA LEU A 213 -12.59 84.14 19.01
C LEU A 213 -11.93 85.41 18.47
N PHE A 214 -10.94 85.28 17.57
CA PHE A 214 -10.26 86.42 16.94
C PHE A 214 -11.04 87.07 15.78
N LYS A 215 -12.08 86.42 15.25
CA LYS A 215 -12.97 87.01 14.24
C LYS A 215 -14.09 87.87 14.87
N GLY A 216 -14.27 87.81 16.18
CA GLY A 216 -15.25 88.59 16.95
C GLY A 216 -14.82 90.01 17.34
N THR A 217 -13.53 90.35 17.22
CA THR A 217 -13.01 91.69 17.60
C THR A 217 -12.64 92.52 16.36
N LYS A 218 -13.61 92.83 15.51
CA LYS A 218 -13.53 93.93 14.55
C LYS A 218 -14.94 94.38 14.14
N LYS A 219 -15.58 95.17 14.99
CA LYS A 219 -16.50 96.23 14.60
C LYS A 219 -16.78 97.14 15.80
N ASP A 220 -16.63 98.42 15.49
CA ASP A 220 -16.97 99.64 16.23
C ASP A 220 -16.02 100.06 17.36
#